data_AF-A0A6C0QWK3-F1
#
_entry.id   AF-A0A6C0QWK3-F1
#
_cell.length_a   1.000
_cell.length_b   1.000
_cell.length_c   1.000
_cell.angle_alpha   90.00
_cell.angle_beta   90.00
_cell.angle_gamma   90.00
#
_symmetry.space_group_name_H-M   'P 1'
#
loop_
_entity.id
_entity.type
_entity.pdbx_description
1 polymer ?
#
loop_
_entity_poly.entity_id
_entity_poly.type
_entity_poly.pdbx_seq_one_letter_code
_entity_poly.pdbx_strand_id
1 'polypeptide(L)'
;MGVDDKTGTNGLFAKAVPGPSKGPCGIWDDASQGECGGQNPFYYIKSNMETNSSFVKYRDPASKAPWLYSRSKKEMYTYEDEESLAFKADYINSKGYGGAII
;
A
#
# COMPACT_ATOMS: atom_id res chain seq x y z
N MET A 1 14.18 -16.44 -18.99
CA MET A 1 15.01 -15.83 -17.93
C MET A 1 14.84 -16.71 -16.70
N GLY A 2 15.93 -17.33 -16.24
CA GLY A 2 15.88 -18.43 -15.28
C GLY A 2 15.75 -17.93 -13.84
N VAL A 3 14.77 -18.44 -13.13
CA VAL A 3 14.64 -18.28 -11.68
C VAL A 3 15.59 -19.28 -11.02
N ASP A 4 16.40 -18.81 -10.08
CA ASP A 4 17.18 -19.70 -9.22
C ASP A 4 16.33 -20.05 -7.99
N ASP A 5 15.89 -21.30 -7.92
CA ASP A 5 15.00 -21.84 -6.89
C ASP A 5 15.66 -21.97 -5.51
N LYS A 6 17.00 -21.84 -5.43
CA LYS A 6 17.76 -21.89 -4.17
C LYS A 6 18.06 -20.50 -3.61
N THR A 7 18.10 -19.48 -4.46
CA THR A 7 18.43 -18.11 -4.04
C THR A 7 17.27 -17.13 -4.13
N GLY A 8 16.20 -17.48 -4.85
CA GLY A 8 15.07 -16.57 -5.10
C GLY A 8 15.42 -15.40 -6.02
N THR A 9 16.63 -15.38 -6.60
CA THR A 9 17.08 -14.30 -7.49
C THR A 9 16.18 -14.27 -8.73
N ASN A 10 15.53 -13.13 -8.96
CA ASN A 10 14.56 -12.90 -10.05
C ASN A 10 13.31 -13.81 -9.99
N GLY A 11 12.91 -14.26 -8.80
CA GLY A 11 11.75 -15.14 -8.58
C GLY A 11 10.80 -14.70 -7.47
N LEU A 12 9.86 -15.60 -7.14
CA LEU A 12 8.80 -15.40 -6.13
C LEU A 12 9.32 -15.16 -4.69
N PHE A 13 10.56 -15.56 -4.39
CA PHE A 13 11.18 -15.48 -3.06
C PHE A 13 12.37 -14.50 -3.00
N ALA A 14 12.41 -13.52 -3.90
CA ALA A 14 13.46 -12.51 -3.89
C ALA A 14 13.39 -11.66 -2.61
N LYS A 15 14.54 -11.38 -2.00
CA LYS A 15 14.63 -10.43 -0.89
C LYS A 15 14.27 -9.02 -1.36
N ALA A 16 13.35 -8.38 -0.67
CA ALA A 16 13.05 -6.97 -0.84
C ALA A 16 13.87 -6.18 0.19
N VAL A 17 14.88 -5.44 -0.28
CA VAL A 17 15.66 -4.55 0.58
C VAL A 17 15.24 -3.11 0.31
N PRO A 18 15.20 -2.21 1.31
CA PRO A 18 14.75 -0.84 1.09
C PRO A 18 15.63 -0.13 0.05
N GLY A 19 15.00 0.61 -0.85
CA GLY A 19 15.73 1.50 -1.75
C GLY A 19 14.92 1.98 -2.95
N PRO A 20 15.41 3.02 -3.65
CA PRO A 20 14.70 3.69 -4.73
C PRO A 20 14.38 2.79 -5.94
N SER A 21 14.98 1.60 -6.02
CA SER A 21 14.71 0.59 -7.06
C SER A 21 14.25 -0.76 -6.50
N LYS A 22 13.96 -0.83 -5.19
CA LYS A 22 13.72 -2.11 -4.48
C LYS A 22 12.50 -2.11 -3.53
N GLY A 23 11.72 -1.03 -3.52
CA GLY A 23 10.43 -0.92 -2.82
C GLY A 23 10.55 -0.37 -1.39
N PRO A 24 9.50 0.27 -0.85
CA PRO A 24 9.46 0.71 0.53
C PRO A 24 9.24 -0.47 1.49
N CYS A 25 9.66 -0.33 2.74
CA CYS A 25 9.32 -1.26 3.82
C CYS A 25 8.11 -0.72 4.59
N GLY A 26 7.24 -1.64 5.02
CA GLY A 26 6.19 -1.42 5.99
C GLY A 26 6.74 -1.22 7.40
N ILE A 27 5.88 -0.83 8.34
CA ILE A 27 6.32 -0.57 9.72
C ILE A 27 6.62 -1.84 10.53
N TRP A 28 6.18 -3.00 10.04
CA TRP A 28 6.39 -4.30 10.66
C TRP A 28 7.41 -5.17 9.93
N ASP A 29 8.02 -4.61 8.88
CA ASP A 29 9.00 -5.27 8.04
C ASP A 29 10.38 -5.24 8.72
N ASP A 30 11.14 -6.35 8.64
CA ASP A 30 12.55 -6.40 9.03
C ASP A 30 13.45 -6.23 7.80
N ALA A 31 13.80 -4.97 7.53
CA ALA A 31 14.71 -4.62 6.46
C ALA A 31 16.10 -5.28 6.60
N SER A 32 16.53 -5.66 7.81
CA SER A 32 17.82 -6.32 8.04
C SER A 32 17.85 -7.75 7.48
N GLN A 33 16.68 -8.40 7.40
CA GLN A 33 16.53 -9.73 6.81
C GLN A 33 16.25 -9.68 5.30
N GLY A 34 15.96 -8.49 4.77
CA GLY A 34 15.53 -8.30 3.39
C GLY A 34 14.04 -8.60 3.20
N GLU A 35 13.25 -8.27 4.21
CA GLU A 35 11.79 -8.41 4.24
C GLU A 35 11.20 -7.01 4.11
N CYS A 36 10.85 -6.58 2.90
CA CYS A 36 10.15 -5.31 2.67
C CYS A 36 8.94 -5.54 1.78
N GLY A 37 7.80 -5.86 2.41
CA GLY A 37 6.50 -6.02 1.75
C GLY A 37 5.81 -4.70 1.44
N GLY A 38 6.24 -3.60 2.06
CA GLY A 38 5.72 -2.24 1.80
C GLY A 38 4.31 -1.99 2.34
N GLN A 39 3.81 -2.89 3.18
CA GLN A 39 2.46 -2.82 3.75
C GLN A 39 2.45 -1.98 5.02
N ASN A 40 1.52 -1.02 5.08
CA ASN A 40 1.33 -0.19 6.26
C ASN A 40 -0.12 -0.31 6.74
N PRO A 41 -0.37 -0.49 8.05
CA PRO A 41 -1.72 -0.53 8.57
C PRO A 41 -2.37 0.86 8.46
N PHE A 42 -3.69 0.89 8.34
CA PHE A 42 -4.46 2.13 8.13
C PHE A 42 -4.14 3.22 9.16
N TYR A 43 -4.05 2.88 10.45
CA TYR A 43 -3.74 3.86 11.49
C TYR A 43 -2.37 4.52 11.28
N TYR A 44 -1.39 3.80 10.74
CA TYR A 44 -0.07 4.35 10.49
C TYR A 44 -0.11 5.30 9.30
N ILE A 45 -0.79 4.91 8.22
CA ILE A 45 -1.02 5.78 7.06
C ILE A 45 -1.70 7.08 7.52
N LYS A 46 -2.76 6.98 8.33
CA LYS A 46 -3.54 8.12 8.81
C LYS A 46 -2.72 9.06 9.69
N SER A 47 -2.00 8.52 10.67
CA SER A 47 -1.34 9.33 11.70
C SER A 47 0.05 9.82 11.30
N ASN A 48 0.74 9.13 10.38
CA ASN A 48 2.15 9.40 10.07
C ASN A 48 2.41 9.73 8.60
N MET A 49 1.54 9.31 7.67
CA MET A 49 1.78 9.50 6.24
C MET A 49 0.90 10.60 5.66
N GLU A 50 -0.41 10.63 5.98
CA GLU A 50 -1.30 11.74 5.58
C GLU A 50 -0.87 13.08 6.22
N THR A 51 -0.32 13.03 7.43
CA THR A 51 0.14 14.21 8.18
C THR A 51 1.55 14.68 7.78
N ASN A 52 2.26 13.89 6.98
CA ASN A 52 3.63 14.15 6.58
C ASN A 52 3.68 14.94 5.27
N SER A 53 4.26 16.12 5.31
CA SER A 53 4.36 17.03 4.15
C SER A 53 5.12 16.47 2.94
N SER A 54 5.88 15.39 3.11
CA SER A 54 6.54 14.69 2.00
C SER A 54 5.59 13.85 1.15
N PHE A 55 4.37 13.60 1.62
CA PHE A 55 3.31 12.92 0.90
C PHE A 55 2.21 13.91 0.52
N VAL A 56 1.67 13.73 -0.68
CA VAL A 56 0.46 14.40 -1.13
C VAL A 56 -0.64 13.36 -1.30
N LYS A 57 -1.81 13.64 -0.73
CA LYS A 57 -3.01 12.81 -0.88
C LYS A 57 -3.76 13.20 -2.15
N TYR A 58 -4.14 12.18 -2.91
CA TYR A 58 -4.94 12.29 -4.12
C TYR A 58 -6.14 11.35 -4.01
N ARG A 59 -7.17 11.60 -4.82
CA ARG A 59 -8.31 10.70 -5.02
C ARG A 59 -8.65 10.62 -6.49
N ASP A 60 -8.99 9.42 -6.96
CA ASP A 60 -9.41 9.19 -8.33
C ASP A 60 -10.93 9.27 -8.40
N PRO A 61 -11.50 10.19 -9.18
CA PRO A 61 -12.95 10.33 -9.28
C PRO A 61 -13.63 9.09 -9.89
N ALA A 62 -12.93 8.23 -10.62
CA ALA A 62 -13.52 7.02 -11.19
C ALA A 62 -13.62 5.87 -10.15
N SER A 63 -12.49 5.45 -9.59
CA SER A 63 -12.42 4.37 -8.59
C SER A 63 -12.87 4.80 -7.18
N LYS A 64 -12.96 6.10 -6.91
CA LYS A 64 -13.25 6.72 -5.59
C LYS A 64 -12.19 6.43 -4.52
N ALA A 65 -11.09 5.76 -4.86
CA ALA A 65 -10.04 5.37 -3.93
C ALA A 65 -9.00 6.49 -3.74
N PRO A 66 -8.43 6.63 -2.51
CA PRO A 66 -7.32 7.52 -2.26
C PRO A 66 -5.96 6.87 -2.55
N TRP A 67 -4.95 7.69 -2.78
CA TRP A 67 -3.55 7.29 -2.67
C TRP A 67 -2.68 8.44 -2.16
N LEU A 68 -1.56 8.08 -1.55
CA LEU A 68 -0.47 8.98 -1.22
C LEU A 68 0.65 8.84 -2.25
N TYR A 69 1.23 9.95 -2.67
CA TYR A 69 2.46 9.93 -3.46
C TYR A 69 3.50 10.88 -2.86
N SER A 70 4.72 10.38 -2.69
CA SER A 70 5.88 11.18 -2.33
C SER A 70 6.84 11.30 -3.51
N ARG A 71 7.04 12.52 -4.01
CA ARG A 71 7.99 12.78 -5.10
C ARG A 71 9.45 12.56 -4.66
N SER A 72 9.78 12.95 -3.43
CA SER A 72 11.16 12.82 -2.92
C SER A 72 11.54 11.36 -2.69
N LYS A 73 10.61 10.55 -2.19
CA LYS A 73 10.84 9.12 -1.95
C LYS A 73 10.59 8.23 -3.17
N LYS A 74 9.84 8.72 -4.16
CA LYS A 74 9.34 7.95 -5.31
C LYS A 74 8.46 6.77 -4.88
N GLU A 75 7.69 6.96 -3.81
CA GLU A 75 6.80 5.95 -3.22
C GLU A 75 5.35 6.33 -3.45
N MET A 76 4.52 5.34 -3.78
CA MET A 76 3.08 5.45 -3.90
C MET A 76 2.42 4.43 -2.98
N TYR A 77 1.39 4.86 -2.23
CA TYR A 77 0.62 4.01 -1.35
C TYR A 77 -0.87 4.14 -1.67
N THR A 78 -1.50 3.06 -2.10
CA THR A 78 -2.95 2.94 -2.20
C THR A 78 -3.50 2.42 -0.88
N TYR A 79 -4.66 2.90 -0.46
CA TYR A 79 -5.27 2.50 0.81
C TYR A 79 -6.77 2.81 0.76
N GLU A 80 -7.48 2.44 1.83
CA GLU A 80 -8.86 2.86 2.06
C GLU A 80 -8.91 3.96 3.10
N ASP A 81 -9.82 4.91 2.93
CA ASP A 81 -10.15 5.90 3.95
C ASP A 81 -11.65 5.95 4.21
N GLU A 82 -12.07 6.81 5.12
CA GLU A 82 -13.46 6.90 5.55
C GLU A 82 -14.40 7.23 4.37
N GLU A 83 -13.94 8.03 3.40
CA GLU A 83 -14.73 8.42 2.24
C GLU A 83 -14.85 7.26 1.21
N SER A 84 -13.75 6.57 0.88
CA SER A 84 -13.83 5.41 -0.03
C SER A 84 -14.63 4.26 0.58
N LEU A 85 -14.52 4.06 1.89
CA LEU A 85 -15.30 3.05 2.60
C LEU A 85 -16.79 3.41 2.63
N ALA A 86 -17.15 4.68 2.80
CA ALA A 86 -18.52 5.15 2.71
C ALA A 86 -19.11 4.88 1.32
N PHE A 87 -18.38 5.21 0.24
CA PHE A 87 -18.82 4.89 -1.12
C PHE A 87 -19.06 3.38 -1.33
N LYS A 88 -18.21 2.51 -0.77
CA LYS A 88 -18.40 1.06 -0.85
C LYS A 88 -19.59 0.59 -0.04
N ALA A 89 -19.83 1.16 1.14
CA ALA A 89 -21.00 0.86 1.96
C ALA A 89 -22.31 1.24 1.24
N ASP A 90 -22.35 2.42 0.62
CA ASP A 90 -23.47 2.86 -0.21
C ASP A 90 -23.70 1.91 -1.38
N TYR A 91 -22.63 1.47 -2.04
CA TYR A 91 -22.71 0.50 -3.13
C TYR A 91 -23.28 -0.84 -2.66
N ILE A 92 -22.80 -1.38 -1.54
CA ILE A 92 -23.30 -2.62 -0.90
C ILE A 92 -24.80 -2.51 -0.65
N ASN A 93 -25.24 -1.41 -0.03
CA ASN A 93 -26.65 -1.17 0.25
C ASN A 93 -27.48 -1.07 -1.03
N SER A 94 -27.00 -0.33 -2.04
CA SER A 94 -27.69 -0.14 -3.32
C SER A 94 -27.87 -1.45 -4.11
N LYS A 95 -26.98 -2.42 -3.90
CA LYS A 95 -27.02 -3.73 -4.56
C LYS A 95 -27.67 -4.82 -3.71
N GLY A 96 -28.04 -4.53 -2.47
CA GLY A 96 -28.61 -5.51 -1.55
C GLY A 96 -27.63 -6.61 -1.15
N TYR A 97 -26.34 -6.32 -1.07
CA TYR A 97 -25.33 -7.29 -0.60
C TYR A 97 -25.37 -7.45 0.92
N GLY A 98 -24.95 -8.62 1.41
CA GLY A 98 -25.05 -8.99 2.83
C GLY A 98 -24.05 -8.31 3.77
N GLY A 99 -23.12 -7.51 3.26
CA GLY A 99 -22.13 -6.79 4.05
C GLY A 99 -20.76 -6.72 3.39
N ALA A 100 -19.76 -6.33 4.17
CA ALA A 100 -18.34 -6.28 3.79
C ALA A 100 -17.51 -7.17 4.73
N ILE A 101 -16.42 -7.71 4.20
CA ILE A 101 -15.34 -8.35 4.98
C ILE A 101 -14.10 -7.47 4.80
N ILE A 102 -13.39 -7.22 5.90
CA ILE A 102 -12.18 -6.38 5.98
C ILE A 102 -11.06 -7.22 6.57
#